data_AF-A0A349YIU1-F1
#
_entry.id   AF-A0A349YIU1-F1
#
_cell.length_a   1.000
_cell.length_b   1.000
_cell.length_c   1.000
_cell.angle_alpha   90.00
_cell.angle_beta   90.00
_cell.angle_gamma   90.00
#
_symmetry.space_group_name_H-M   'P 1'
#
loop_
_entity.id
_entity.type
_entity.pdbx_description
1 polymer ?
#
loop_
_entity_poly.entity_id
_entity_poly.type
_entity_poly.pdbx_seq_one_letter_code
_entity_poly.pdbx_strand_id
1 'polypeptide(L)'
;MSKFVIKIENKSEYDTKYGNEYYYHIHKKERQKYVDLSKLSLAKSFKTSKNAKIHLKNLLDTCVNINRCKFTIVEADQYNNIISEEKINIKKLSEELITKDSQYKGTEYYIEKLNKVMLRLNVTDYDYNWDKDSAYIKFTYKGEFYKFDHKSTLENKLTYGTDCFAQLVLTLEDLARMSERNIYDFSVWISGMKYLPEKKLLPQCFLNLGFKYDYPSREELDKAYKELLKIVHPDNGGSGESFISLKKSYEECLKQI
;
A
#
# COMPACT_ATOMS: atom_id res chain seq x y z
N MET A 1 -20.71 -1.11 16.66
CA MET A 1 -19.26 -1.32 16.43
C MET A 1 -18.63 -1.69 17.76
N SER A 2 -17.76 -2.70 17.81
CA SER A 2 -17.00 -3.03 19.01
C SER A 2 -15.92 -1.99 19.29
N LYS A 3 -15.51 -1.89 20.56
CA LYS A 3 -14.45 -0.99 21.03
C LYS A 3 -13.42 -1.79 21.82
N PHE A 4 -12.16 -1.37 21.74
CA PHE A 4 -11.07 -1.98 22.50
C PHE A 4 -10.68 -1.08 23.66
N VAL A 5 -10.48 -1.65 24.84
CA VAL A 5 -10.03 -0.92 26.04
C VAL A 5 -8.86 -1.65 26.70
N ILE A 6 -8.10 -0.92 27.51
CA ILE A 6 -6.98 -1.48 28.26
C ILE A 6 -7.42 -1.70 29.71
N LYS A 7 -7.48 -2.97 30.12
CA LYS A 7 -7.68 -3.38 31.51
C LYS A 7 -6.32 -3.47 32.20
N ILE A 8 -6.24 -2.92 33.41
CA ILE A 8 -5.02 -2.85 34.22
C ILE A 8 -5.28 -3.61 35.51
N GLU A 9 -4.55 -4.69 35.72
CA GLU A 9 -4.66 -5.52 36.92
C GLU A 9 -3.49 -5.18 37.86
N ASN A 10 -3.82 -4.58 39.00
CA ASN A 10 -2.82 -4.23 40.01
C ASN A 10 -2.40 -5.46 40.82
N LYS A 11 -1.12 -5.51 41.22
CA LYS A 11 -0.54 -6.60 42.01
C LYS A 11 -0.38 -6.27 43.50
N SER A 12 -0.76 -5.08 43.94
CA SER A 12 -0.64 -4.71 45.36
C SER A 12 -1.62 -5.51 46.23
N GLU A 13 -1.12 -6.04 47.34
CA GLU A 13 -1.80 -6.89 48.35
C GLU A 13 -3.05 -6.26 49.03
N TYR A 14 -3.47 -5.07 48.61
CA TYR A 14 -4.73 -4.48 48.99
C TYR A 14 -5.69 -4.67 47.82
N ASP A 15 -6.39 -5.79 47.87
CA ASP A 15 -7.53 -6.17 47.05
C ASP A 15 -8.63 -5.09 47.21
N THR A 16 -8.52 -4.00 46.46
CA THR A 16 -9.56 -2.99 46.41
C THR A 16 -10.76 -3.61 45.72
N LYS A 17 -11.91 -3.62 46.42
CA LYS A 17 -13.27 -4.11 46.10
C LYS A 17 -13.83 -3.91 44.68
N TYR A 18 -13.07 -3.37 43.73
CA TYR A 18 -13.46 -3.15 42.35
C TYR A 18 -12.58 -4.00 41.43
N GLY A 19 -12.97 -5.27 41.28
CA GLY A 19 -12.17 -6.31 40.61
C GLY A 19 -11.89 -6.14 39.11
N ASN A 20 -12.20 -5.00 38.49
CA ASN A 20 -11.87 -4.72 37.09
C ASN A 20 -11.66 -3.21 36.86
N GLU A 21 -10.40 -2.76 36.88
CA GLU A 21 -10.02 -1.37 36.62
C GLU A 21 -9.50 -1.19 35.18
N TYR A 22 -9.96 -0.13 34.51
CA TYR A 22 -9.65 0.15 33.10
C TYR A 22 -9.05 1.54 32.92
N TYR A 23 -8.16 1.69 31.94
CA TYR A 23 -7.51 2.96 31.62
C TYR A 23 -8.54 4.04 31.25
N TYR A 24 -8.53 5.16 31.98
CA TYR A 24 -9.37 6.32 31.71
C TYR A 24 -8.61 7.42 30.96
N HIS A 25 -7.61 8.02 31.60
CA HIS A 25 -6.77 9.07 31.00
C HIS A 25 -5.44 9.20 31.76
N ILE A 26 -4.57 10.10 31.27
CA ILE A 26 -3.27 10.39 31.86
C ILE A 26 -3.34 11.78 32.49
N HIS A 27 -2.87 11.90 33.74
CA HIS A 27 -2.63 13.19 34.38
C HIS A 27 -1.15 13.35 34.76
N LYS A 28 -0.75 14.59 35.06
CA LYS A 28 0.63 14.94 35.43
C LYS A 28 0.66 15.48 36.85
N LYS A 29 1.50 14.90 37.69
CA LYS A 29 1.77 15.37 39.07
C LYS A 29 3.28 15.39 39.30
N GLU A 30 3.81 16.47 39.85
CA GLU A 30 5.23 16.56 40.26
C GLU A 30 6.23 16.13 39.16
N ARG A 31 6.01 16.58 37.92
CA ARG A 31 6.79 16.24 36.71
C ARG A 31 6.69 14.78 36.24
N GLN A 32 5.98 13.92 36.94
CA GLN A 32 5.69 12.53 36.55
C GLN A 32 4.29 12.41 35.96
N LYS A 33 4.07 11.43 35.08
CA LYS A 33 2.75 11.11 34.52
C LYS A 33 2.20 9.86 35.21
N TYR A 34 0.88 9.85 35.38
CA TYR A 34 0.15 8.79 36.05
C TYR A 34 -1.06 8.40 35.22
N VAL A 35 -1.42 7.13 35.29
CA VAL A 35 -2.65 6.59 34.71
C VAL A 35 -3.77 6.64 35.74
N ASP A 36 -4.90 7.21 35.33
CA ASP A 36 -6.17 7.09 36.04
C ASP A 36 -6.96 5.88 35.58
N LEU A 37 -7.55 5.21 36.56
CA LEU A 37 -8.34 4.00 36.38
C LEU A 37 -9.83 4.29 36.61
N SER A 38 -10.69 3.60 35.86
CA SER A 38 -12.14 3.77 35.94
C SER A 38 -12.89 2.49 35.54
N LYS A 39 -14.23 2.55 35.60
CA LYS A 39 -15.11 1.50 35.08
C LYS A 39 -15.05 1.44 33.55
N LEU A 40 -15.35 0.27 33.00
CA LEU A 40 -15.38 0.00 31.55
C LEU A 40 -16.19 1.04 30.73
N SER A 41 -17.29 1.55 31.29
CA SER A 41 -18.16 2.53 30.62
C SER A 41 -17.48 3.88 30.38
N LEU A 42 -16.53 4.27 31.24
CA LEU A 42 -15.80 5.53 31.16
C LEU A 42 -14.42 5.38 30.54
N ALA A 43 -13.90 4.15 30.45
CA ALA A 43 -12.58 3.85 29.95
C ALA A 43 -12.31 4.41 28.55
N LYS A 44 -11.08 4.85 28.32
CA LYS A 44 -10.64 5.29 27.00
C LYS A 44 -10.63 4.11 26.04
N SER A 45 -11.38 4.28 24.96
CA SER A 45 -11.61 3.27 23.94
C SER A 45 -10.82 3.51 22.67
N PHE A 46 -10.49 2.43 21.97
CA PHE A 46 -9.75 2.41 20.72
C PHE A 46 -10.54 1.66 19.64
N LYS A 47 -10.33 2.05 18.38
CA LYS A 47 -10.98 1.43 17.22
C LYS A 47 -10.48 0.00 16.94
N THR A 48 -9.25 -0.33 17.32
CA THR A 48 -8.60 -1.62 17.03
C THR A 48 -7.76 -2.08 18.22
N SER A 49 -7.56 -3.40 18.36
CA SER A 49 -6.63 -3.97 19.36
C SER A 49 -5.21 -3.41 19.18
N LYS A 50 -4.73 -3.28 17.93
CA LYS A 50 -3.42 -2.70 17.63
C LYS A 50 -3.25 -1.28 18.19
N ASN A 51 -4.24 -0.40 18.05
CA ASN A 51 -4.17 0.97 18.58
C ASN A 51 -4.12 0.97 20.12
N ALA A 52 -4.85 0.06 20.77
CA ALA A 52 -4.79 -0.12 22.21
C ALA A 52 -3.39 -0.60 22.66
N LYS A 53 -2.77 -1.56 21.94
CA LYS A 53 -1.40 -2.03 22.21
C LYS A 53 -0.37 -0.91 22.06
N ILE A 54 -0.44 -0.10 21.00
CA ILE A 54 0.48 1.04 20.77
C ILE A 54 0.36 2.06 21.90
N HIS A 55 -0.89 2.39 22.28
CA HIS A 55 -1.13 3.30 23.39
C HIS A 55 -0.59 2.75 24.72
N LEU A 56 -0.79 1.45 24.99
CA LEU A 56 -0.25 0.78 26.16
C LEU A 56 1.29 0.88 26.25
N LYS A 57 2.00 0.71 25.13
CA LYS A 57 3.46 0.89 25.09
C LYS A 57 3.87 2.31 25.55
N ASN A 58 3.22 3.34 25.01
CA ASN A 58 3.46 4.72 25.43
C ASN A 58 3.15 4.95 26.92
N LEU A 59 2.07 4.33 27.44
CA LEU A 59 1.77 4.39 28.87
C LEU A 59 2.90 3.80 29.71
N LEU A 60 3.43 2.64 29.33
CA LEU A 60 4.56 1.99 30.03
C LEU A 60 5.84 2.82 30.00
N ASP A 61 6.11 3.52 28.89
CA ASP A 61 7.30 4.36 28.75
C ASP A 61 7.20 5.68 29.54
N THR A 62 5.97 6.15 29.82
CA THR A 62 5.75 7.50 30.33
C THR A 62 5.14 7.57 31.73
N CYS A 63 4.43 6.54 32.19
CA CYS A 63 3.66 6.56 33.43
C CYS A 63 4.26 5.64 34.50
N VAL A 64 4.44 6.17 35.71
CA VAL A 64 5.21 5.48 36.75
C VAL A 64 4.41 4.43 37.54
N ASN A 65 3.08 4.61 37.66
CA ASN A 65 2.24 3.82 38.58
C ASN A 65 1.78 2.47 38.04
N ILE A 66 2.07 2.15 36.78
CA ILE A 66 1.57 0.95 36.11
C ILE A 66 2.66 -0.05 35.72
N ASN A 67 3.94 0.25 35.98
CA ASN A 67 5.08 -0.54 35.50
C ASN A 67 5.12 -1.99 36.01
N ARG A 68 4.39 -2.30 37.09
CA ARG A 68 4.33 -3.65 37.68
C ARG A 68 2.97 -4.33 37.52
N CYS A 69 2.05 -3.72 36.77
CA CYS A 69 0.72 -4.24 36.54
C CYS A 69 0.72 -5.32 35.45
N LYS A 70 -0.33 -6.13 35.44
CA LYS A 70 -0.67 -6.97 34.28
C LYS A 70 -1.69 -6.22 33.42
N PHE A 71 -1.66 -6.49 32.12
CA PHE A 71 -2.50 -5.78 31.16
C PHE A 71 -3.27 -6.78 30.31
N THR A 72 -4.52 -6.45 30.05
CA THR A 72 -5.41 -7.21 29.17
C THR A 72 -6.08 -6.23 28.21
N ILE A 73 -6.06 -6.53 26.92
CA ILE A 73 -6.88 -5.79 25.96
C ILE A 73 -8.24 -6.46 25.90
N VAL A 74 -9.28 -5.68 26.14
CA VAL A 74 -10.66 -6.17 26.19
C VAL A 74 -11.42 -5.58 25.01
N GLU A 75 -12.00 -6.45 24.20
CA GLU A 75 -12.98 -6.07 23.20
C GLU A 75 -14.36 -6.06 23.85
N ALA A 76 -15.08 -4.96 23.71
CA ALA A 76 -16.43 -4.80 24.23
C ALA A 76 -17.39 -4.31 23.15
N ASP A 77 -18.65 -4.74 23.25
CA ASP A 77 -19.72 -4.24 22.37
C ASP A 77 -20.18 -2.83 22.78
N GLN A 78 -21.20 -2.32 22.09
CA GLN A 78 -21.80 -1.01 22.37
C GLN A 78 -22.50 -0.91 23.73
N TYR A 79 -22.81 -2.04 24.36
CA TYR A 79 -23.44 -2.14 25.67
C TYR A 79 -22.44 -2.44 26.80
N ASN A 80 -21.13 -2.44 26.49
CA ASN A 80 -20.05 -2.83 27.40
C ASN A 80 -20.04 -4.31 27.79
N ASN A 81 -20.67 -5.19 27.02
CA ASN A 81 -20.48 -6.63 27.18
C ASN A 81 -19.12 -7.02 26.62
N ILE A 82 -18.39 -7.84 27.36
CA ILE A 82 -17.07 -8.33 26.96
C ILE A 82 -17.26 -9.37 25.84
N ILE A 83 -16.64 -9.11 24.69
CA ILE A 83 -16.62 -10.00 23.53
C ILE A 83 -15.38 -10.91 23.60
N SER A 84 -14.22 -10.33 23.87
CA SER A 84 -12.96 -11.06 23.93
C SER A 84 -11.96 -10.39 24.88
N GLU A 85 -11.02 -11.18 25.42
CA GLU A 85 -9.94 -10.70 26.27
C GLU A 85 -8.60 -11.27 25.81
N GLU A 86 -7.61 -10.39 25.65
CA GLU A 86 -6.25 -10.73 25.23
C GLU A 86 -5.25 -10.31 26.32
N LYS A 87 -4.66 -11.29 27.01
CA LYS A 87 -3.63 -11.02 28.02
C LYS A 87 -2.33 -10.61 27.35
N ILE A 88 -1.79 -9.47 27.75
CA ILE A 88 -0.60 -8.88 27.14
C ILE A 88 0.67 -9.32 27.88
N ASN A 89 1.59 -9.92 27.15
CA ASN A 89 2.93 -10.18 27.64
C ASN A 89 3.82 -8.96 27.37
N ILE A 90 4.08 -8.12 28.38
CA ILE A 90 4.87 -6.89 28.23
C ILE A 90 6.25 -7.13 27.60
N LYS A 91 6.91 -8.26 27.92
CA LYS A 91 8.23 -8.58 27.35
C LYS A 91 8.18 -8.84 25.84
N LYS A 92 7.05 -9.39 25.36
CA LYS A 92 6.78 -9.64 23.95
C LYS A 92 5.97 -8.54 23.30
N LEU A 93 5.43 -7.58 24.07
CA LEU A 93 4.59 -6.51 23.55
C LEU A 93 5.36 -5.65 22.55
N SER A 94 6.65 -5.38 22.81
CA SER A 94 7.51 -4.70 21.84
C SER A 94 7.71 -5.51 20.56
N GLU A 95 7.78 -6.84 20.65
CA GLU A 95 7.94 -7.79 19.52
C GLU A 95 6.64 -7.95 18.72
N GLU A 96 5.49 -8.02 19.39
CA GLU A 96 4.15 -8.07 18.79
C GLU A 96 3.73 -6.74 18.16
N LEU A 97 4.20 -5.62 18.74
CA LEU A 97 4.02 -4.26 18.21
C LEU A 97 5.03 -3.91 17.13
N ILE A 98 5.93 -4.82 16.75
CA ILE A 98 6.68 -4.71 15.50
C ILE A 98 5.68 -4.82 14.34
N THR A 99 4.96 -3.74 14.06
CA THR A 99 5.19 -3.16 12.74
C THR A 99 6.56 -2.54 12.83
N LYS A 100 7.51 -3.19 12.15
CA LYS A 100 8.89 -2.76 11.90
C LYS A 100 8.94 -1.24 12.03
N ASP A 101 9.80 -0.69 12.89
CA ASP A 101 10.16 0.73 12.82
C ASP A 101 10.37 0.99 11.34
N SER A 102 9.42 1.72 10.74
CA SER A 102 9.38 1.82 9.29
C SER A 102 10.65 2.53 8.93
N GLN A 103 11.58 1.82 8.28
CA GLN A 103 12.86 2.37 7.83
C GLN A 103 12.63 3.65 7.02
N TYR A 104 11.43 3.77 6.46
CA TYR A 104 10.95 4.84 5.61
C TYR A 104 9.79 5.59 6.28
N LYS A 105 9.56 6.84 5.90
CA LYS A 105 8.36 7.59 6.28
C LYS A 105 7.09 7.00 5.63
N GLY A 106 5.92 7.58 5.91
CA GLY A 106 4.68 7.19 5.22
C GLY A 106 4.77 7.35 3.70
N THR A 107 3.99 6.56 2.96
CA THR A 107 4.05 6.50 1.49
C THR A 107 3.78 7.85 0.83
N GLU A 108 2.89 8.67 1.42
CA GLU A 108 2.56 10.01 0.93
C GLU A 108 3.79 10.91 0.84
N TYR A 109 4.72 10.78 1.80
CA TYR A 109 5.97 11.52 1.78
C TYR A 109 6.83 11.17 0.55
N TYR A 110 6.86 9.90 0.15
CA TYR A 110 7.64 9.45 -1.01
C TYR A 110 6.95 9.76 -2.33
N ILE A 111 5.61 9.80 -2.39
CA ILE A 111 4.87 10.31 -3.54
C ILE A 111 5.19 11.80 -3.75
N GLU A 112 5.07 12.63 -2.71
CA GLU A 112 5.38 14.06 -2.82
C GLU A 112 6.85 14.30 -3.21
N LYS A 113 7.77 13.48 -2.69
CA LYS A 113 9.18 13.53 -3.04
C LYS A 113 9.41 13.13 -4.50
N LEU A 114 8.77 12.06 -4.97
CA LEU A 114 8.85 11.64 -6.37
C LEU A 114 8.42 12.77 -7.31
N ASN A 115 7.31 13.43 -7.02
CA ASN A 115 6.83 14.57 -7.82
C ASN A 115 7.88 15.68 -7.93
N LYS A 116 8.57 15.99 -6.83
CA LYS A 116 9.65 16.99 -6.81
C LYS A 116 10.88 16.53 -7.61
N VAL A 117 11.23 15.24 -7.53
CA VAL A 117 12.34 14.66 -8.29
C VAL A 117 12.05 14.70 -9.80
N MET A 118 10.84 14.30 -10.21
CA MET A 118 10.42 14.33 -11.61
C MET A 118 10.41 15.76 -12.18
N LEU A 119 9.91 16.73 -11.40
CA LEU A 119 9.97 18.14 -11.77
C LEU A 119 11.42 18.61 -12.01
N ARG A 120 12.36 18.26 -11.11
CA ARG A 120 13.79 18.62 -11.23
C ARG A 120 14.45 18.00 -12.47
N LEU A 121 14.03 16.80 -12.85
CA LEU A 121 14.49 16.11 -14.05
C LEU A 121 13.77 16.58 -15.33
N ASN A 122 12.83 17.53 -15.26
CA ASN A 122 11.96 17.94 -16.36
C ASN A 122 11.18 16.76 -16.99
N VAL A 123 10.78 15.79 -16.16
CA VAL A 123 9.94 14.66 -16.56
C VAL A 123 8.49 14.98 -16.22
N THR A 124 7.63 15.01 -17.23
CA THR A 124 6.20 15.32 -17.08
C THR A 124 5.30 14.10 -17.07
N ASP A 125 5.70 13.04 -17.78
CA ASP A 125 4.95 11.78 -17.90
C ASP A 125 5.71 10.65 -17.20
N TYR A 126 5.16 10.21 -16.08
CA TYR A 126 5.68 9.11 -15.29
C TYR A 126 4.54 8.36 -14.59
N ASP A 127 4.76 7.07 -14.37
CA ASP A 127 3.85 6.15 -13.71
C ASP A 127 4.60 5.39 -12.62
N TYR A 128 3.91 5.01 -11.56
CA TYR A 128 4.50 4.26 -10.45
C TYR A 128 3.46 3.39 -9.78
N ASN A 129 3.91 2.25 -9.25
CA ASN A 129 3.07 1.38 -8.42
C ASN A 129 3.93 0.63 -7.42
N TRP A 130 3.29 0.08 -6.38
CA TRP A 130 3.88 -0.92 -5.52
C TRP A 130 2.85 -2.00 -5.20
N ASP A 131 3.33 -3.24 -5.18
CA ASP A 131 2.57 -4.40 -4.77
C ASP A 131 2.96 -4.80 -3.34
N LYS A 132 2.67 -6.04 -2.93
CA LYS A 132 2.99 -6.54 -1.59
C LYS A 132 4.50 -6.52 -1.30
N ASP A 133 5.32 -6.91 -2.28
CA ASP A 133 6.76 -7.15 -2.13
C ASP A 133 7.61 -6.49 -3.23
N SER A 134 7.04 -5.62 -4.06
CA SER A 134 7.78 -4.95 -5.14
C SER A 134 7.23 -3.56 -5.43
N ALA A 135 8.01 -2.76 -6.14
CA ALA A 135 7.61 -1.44 -6.63
C ALA A 135 8.28 -1.12 -7.97
N TYR A 136 7.70 -0.20 -8.73
CA TYR A 136 8.34 0.37 -9.91
C TYR A 136 8.02 1.85 -10.10
N ILE A 137 8.86 2.51 -10.88
CA ILE A 137 8.70 3.86 -11.42
C ILE A 137 9.10 3.83 -12.89
N LYS A 138 8.19 4.23 -13.78
CA LYS A 138 8.39 4.29 -15.23
C LYS A 138 8.30 5.75 -15.68
N PHE A 139 9.16 6.18 -16.59
CA PHE A 139 9.11 7.54 -17.10
C PHE A 139 9.80 7.67 -18.46
N THR A 140 9.47 8.75 -19.17
CA THR A 140 10.18 9.13 -20.40
C THR A 140 11.14 10.29 -20.11
N TYR A 141 12.42 10.11 -20.43
CA TYR A 141 13.44 11.14 -20.29
C TYR A 141 14.22 11.30 -21.59
N LYS A 142 14.24 12.53 -22.15
CA LYS A 142 14.87 12.86 -23.44
C LYS A 142 14.48 11.90 -24.59
N GLY A 143 13.21 11.48 -24.62
CA GLY A 143 12.66 10.61 -25.66
C GLY A 143 12.88 9.10 -25.44
N GLU A 144 13.59 8.73 -24.36
CA GLU A 144 13.87 7.33 -24.03
C GLU A 144 13.02 6.89 -22.85
N PHE A 145 12.55 5.64 -22.88
CA PHE A 145 11.73 5.07 -21.82
C PHE A 145 12.60 4.34 -20.79
N TYR A 146 12.33 4.61 -19.52
CA TYR A 146 13.05 4.04 -18.39
C TYR A 146 12.08 3.39 -17.41
N LYS A 147 12.51 2.28 -16.81
CA LYS A 147 11.80 1.61 -15.73
C LYS A 147 12.78 1.28 -14.62
N PHE A 148 12.51 1.83 -13.44
CA PHE A 148 13.16 1.50 -12.20
C PHE A 148 12.24 0.55 -11.45
N ASP A 149 12.68 -0.68 -11.17
CA ASP A 149 11.94 -1.62 -10.36
C ASP A 149 12.79 -2.13 -9.20
N HIS A 150 12.10 -2.46 -8.11
CA HIS A 150 12.74 -3.03 -6.95
C HIS A 150 11.84 -4.05 -6.29
N LYS A 151 12.46 -5.11 -5.74
CA LYS A 151 11.78 -6.21 -5.08
C LYS A 151 12.36 -6.45 -3.72
N SER A 152 11.50 -6.74 -2.77
CA SER A 152 11.84 -7.08 -1.40
C SER A 152 12.53 -8.45 -1.38
N THR A 153 13.75 -8.50 -0.82
CA THR A 153 14.51 -9.72 -0.62
C THR A 153 15.08 -9.78 0.80
N LEU A 154 15.48 -10.97 1.24
CA LEU A 154 16.16 -11.10 2.53
C LEU A 154 17.51 -10.35 2.53
N GLU A 155 18.19 -10.29 1.38
CA GLU A 155 19.49 -9.64 1.22
C GLU A 155 19.42 -8.12 1.37
N ASN A 156 18.39 -7.49 0.77
CA ASN A 156 18.19 -6.04 0.87
C ASN A 156 17.42 -5.61 2.13
N LYS A 157 17.03 -6.58 2.98
CA LYS A 157 16.35 -6.38 4.27
C LYS A 157 15.04 -5.61 4.17
N LEU A 158 14.42 -5.56 2.99
CA LEU A 158 13.10 -4.98 2.80
C LEU A 158 12.01 -5.99 3.15
N THR A 159 10.80 -5.50 3.42
CA THR A 159 9.67 -6.37 3.78
C THR A 159 8.44 -6.08 2.95
N TYR A 160 8.23 -4.82 2.56
CA TYR A 160 7.04 -4.40 1.85
C TYR A 160 7.38 -3.68 0.55
N GLY A 161 6.48 -3.75 -0.43
CA GLY A 161 6.61 -2.96 -1.67
C GLY A 161 6.66 -1.46 -1.41
N THR A 162 6.08 -0.97 -0.31
CA THR A 162 6.23 0.43 0.14
C THR A 162 7.68 0.78 0.51
N ASP A 163 8.43 -0.16 1.08
CA ASP A 163 9.86 0.04 1.37
C ASP A 163 10.66 0.06 0.06
N CYS A 164 10.30 -0.81 -0.89
CA CYS A 164 10.89 -0.83 -2.23
C CYS A 164 10.66 0.50 -2.94
N PHE A 165 9.43 1.02 -2.90
CA PHE A 165 9.07 2.31 -3.50
C PHE A 165 9.88 3.45 -2.88
N ALA A 166 9.99 3.48 -1.55
CA ALA A 166 10.79 4.49 -0.86
C ALA A 166 12.26 4.47 -1.29
N GLN A 167 12.87 3.29 -1.45
CA GLN A 167 14.24 3.17 -1.98
C GLN A 167 14.37 3.68 -3.41
N LEU A 168 13.42 3.34 -4.29
CA LEU A 168 13.41 3.82 -5.67
C LEU A 168 13.38 5.35 -5.72
N VAL A 169 12.50 5.98 -4.95
CA VAL A 169 12.37 7.44 -4.89
C VAL A 169 13.65 8.11 -4.37
N LEU A 170 14.25 7.55 -3.30
CA LEU A 170 15.50 8.09 -2.74
C LEU A 170 16.68 7.95 -3.73
N THR A 171 16.75 6.83 -4.42
CA THR A 171 17.79 6.58 -5.44
C THR A 171 17.66 7.57 -6.60
N LEU A 172 16.45 7.80 -7.09
CA LEU A 172 16.20 8.81 -8.13
C LEU A 172 16.54 10.22 -7.64
N GLU A 173 16.26 10.55 -6.37
CA GLU A 173 16.63 11.83 -5.77
C GLU A 173 18.15 12.03 -5.70
N ASP A 174 18.91 10.98 -5.39
CA ASP A 174 20.38 11.01 -5.41
C ASP A 174 20.91 11.24 -6.82
N LEU A 175 20.39 10.51 -7.81
CA LEU A 175 20.77 10.68 -9.21
C LEU A 175 20.43 12.09 -9.75
N ALA A 176 19.25 12.62 -9.41
CA ALA A 176 18.87 13.98 -9.78
C ALA A 176 19.80 15.03 -9.14
N ARG A 177 20.18 14.85 -7.86
CA ARG A 177 21.14 15.72 -7.18
C ARG A 177 22.53 15.68 -7.83
N MET A 178 22.99 14.52 -8.29
CA MET A 178 24.27 14.43 -9.00
C MET A 178 24.23 15.16 -10.35
N SER A 179 23.11 15.06 -11.07
CA SER A 179 22.91 15.75 -12.35
C SER A 179 22.92 17.27 -12.17
N GLU A 180 22.26 17.81 -11.15
CA GLU A 180 22.24 19.26 -10.87
C GLU A 180 23.59 19.83 -10.45
N ARG A 181 24.45 18.98 -9.86
CA ARG A 181 25.84 19.35 -9.52
C ARG A 181 26.76 19.33 -10.73
N ASN A 182 26.24 19.03 -11.93
CA ASN A 182 27.00 18.90 -13.17
C ASN A 182 28.15 17.89 -13.09
N ILE A 183 27.99 16.84 -12.25
CA ILE A 183 28.98 15.74 -12.20
C ILE A 183 28.89 14.93 -13.50
N TYR A 184 27.68 14.53 -13.88
CA TYR A 184 27.31 13.96 -15.18
C TYR A 184 25.80 14.15 -15.41
N ASP A 185 25.35 14.23 -16.68
CA ASP A 185 23.91 14.24 -17.00
C ASP A 185 23.22 12.97 -16.49
N PHE A 186 21.97 13.10 -16.05
CA PHE A 186 21.16 11.97 -15.61
C PHE A 186 21.15 10.80 -16.60
N SER A 187 21.14 11.06 -17.91
CA SER A 187 21.13 10.01 -18.95
C SER A 187 22.35 9.07 -18.89
N VAL A 188 23.50 9.58 -18.46
CA VAL A 188 24.75 8.80 -18.36
C VAL A 188 24.57 7.67 -17.36
N TRP A 189 23.99 7.99 -16.20
CA TRP A 189 23.80 7.05 -15.09
C TRP A 189 22.76 5.98 -15.38
N ILE A 190 21.71 6.34 -16.12
CA ILE A 190 20.57 5.45 -16.39
C ILE A 190 20.66 4.77 -17.75
N SER A 191 21.75 4.95 -18.50
CA SER A 191 21.93 4.43 -19.85
C SER A 191 21.73 2.91 -19.96
N GLY A 192 22.15 2.16 -18.93
CA GLY A 192 21.94 0.70 -18.82
C GLY A 192 20.53 0.28 -18.39
N MET A 193 19.66 1.24 -18.05
CA MET A 193 18.29 0.99 -17.54
C MET A 193 17.22 1.30 -18.59
N LYS A 194 17.62 1.52 -19.85
CA LYS A 194 16.69 1.71 -20.96
C LYS A 194 15.75 0.51 -21.04
N TYR A 195 14.46 0.79 -21.08
CA TYR A 195 13.42 -0.23 -21.14
C TYR A 195 12.62 -0.04 -22.42
N LEU A 196 12.14 -1.13 -23.00
CA LEU A 196 11.19 -1.02 -24.12
C LEU A 196 9.85 -0.54 -23.55
N PRO A 197 9.23 0.52 -24.09
CA PRO A 197 7.91 0.92 -23.63
C PRO A 197 6.94 -0.25 -23.74
N GLU A 198 6.08 -0.43 -22.73
CA GLU A 198 5.04 -1.45 -22.78
C GLU A 198 4.17 -1.20 -24.02
N LYS A 199 4.02 -2.22 -24.87
CA LYS A 199 3.16 -2.13 -26.05
C LYS A 199 1.74 -1.79 -25.59
N LYS A 200 1.25 -0.61 -25.95
CA LYS A 200 -0.13 -0.21 -25.66
C LYS A 200 -1.07 -1.16 -26.39
N LEU A 201 -2.09 -1.67 -25.68
CA LEU A 201 -3.14 -2.45 -26.33
C LEU A 201 -3.91 -1.57 -27.29
N LEU A 202 -4.29 -2.15 -28.43
CA LEU A 202 -5.21 -1.51 -29.36
C LEU A 202 -6.61 -1.37 -28.73
N PRO A 203 -7.45 -0.46 -29.26
CA PRO A 203 -8.86 -0.34 -28.87
C PRO A 203 -9.61 -1.68 -28.92
N GLN A 204 -10.66 -1.82 -28.11
CA GLN A 204 -11.39 -3.08 -27.94
C GLN A 204 -11.87 -3.71 -29.25
N CYS A 205 -12.23 -2.90 -30.25
CA CYS A 205 -12.61 -3.38 -31.57
C CYS A 205 -11.50 -4.22 -32.22
N PHE A 206 -10.23 -3.82 -32.12
CA PHE A 206 -9.10 -4.58 -32.66
C PHE A 206 -8.81 -5.84 -31.83
N LEU A 207 -8.93 -5.74 -30.51
CA LEU A 207 -8.78 -6.90 -29.61
C LEU A 207 -9.80 -7.99 -29.92
N ASN A 208 -11.05 -7.61 -30.23
CA ASN A 208 -12.12 -8.53 -30.62
C ASN A 208 -11.82 -9.27 -31.93
N LEU A 209 -11.03 -8.66 -32.83
CA LEU A 209 -10.55 -9.28 -34.06
C LEU A 209 -9.19 -9.98 -33.92
N GLY A 210 -8.63 -10.04 -32.70
CA GLY A 210 -7.38 -10.76 -32.40
C GLY A 210 -6.11 -9.92 -32.54
N PHE A 211 -6.22 -8.62 -32.84
CA PHE A 211 -5.07 -7.72 -32.93
C PHE A 211 -4.79 -7.07 -31.58
N LYS A 212 -3.54 -7.17 -31.10
CA LYS A 212 -3.19 -6.74 -29.74
C LYS A 212 -2.46 -5.41 -29.68
N TYR A 213 -1.47 -5.19 -30.54
CA TYR A 213 -0.51 -4.11 -30.33
C TYR A 213 -0.25 -3.23 -31.55
N ASP A 214 -0.32 -3.80 -32.74
CA ASP A 214 0.07 -3.14 -33.99
C ASP A 214 -1.18 -3.05 -34.89
N TYR A 215 -1.52 -1.85 -35.38
CA TYR A 215 -2.68 -1.65 -36.26
C TYR A 215 -2.52 -2.50 -37.52
N PRO A 216 -3.49 -3.38 -37.84
CA PRO A 216 -3.40 -4.19 -39.04
C PRO A 216 -3.56 -3.34 -40.30
N SER A 217 -3.01 -3.82 -41.40
CA SER A 217 -3.43 -3.37 -42.72
C SER A 217 -4.89 -3.74 -42.98
N ARG A 218 -5.52 -3.05 -43.94
CA ARG A 218 -6.89 -3.36 -44.35
C ARG A 218 -7.06 -4.81 -44.80
N GLU A 219 -6.06 -5.36 -45.49
CA GLU A 219 -6.06 -6.74 -45.97
C GLU A 219 -6.01 -7.76 -44.81
N GLU A 220 -5.19 -7.48 -43.80
CA GLU A 220 -5.09 -8.30 -42.58
C GLU A 220 -6.38 -8.24 -41.76
N LEU A 221 -6.98 -7.05 -41.63
CA LEU A 221 -8.26 -6.86 -40.96
C LEU A 221 -9.38 -7.66 -41.66
N ASP A 222 -9.47 -7.55 -42.98
CA ASP A 222 -10.46 -8.27 -43.79
C ASP A 222 -10.30 -9.79 -43.68
N LYS A 223 -9.05 -10.26 -43.65
CA LYS A 223 -8.74 -11.69 -43.48
C LYS A 223 -9.15 -12.19 -42.10
N ALA A 224 -8.80 -11.47 -41.04
CA ALA A 224 -9.16 -11.82 -39.66
C ALA A 224 -10.68 -11.85 -39.48
N TYR A 225 -11.39 -10.85 -40.02
CA TYR A 225 -12.86 -10.81 -39.99
C TYR A 225 -13.48 -12.02 -40.70
N LYS A 226 -12.99 -12.40 -41.89
CA LYS A 226 -13.48 -13.57 -42.62
C LYS A 226 -13.24 -14.89 -41.90
N GLU A 227 -12.08 -15.06 -41.25
CA GLU A 227 -11.81 -16.27 -40.46
C GLU A 227 -12.70 -16.37 -39.23
N LEU A 228 -12.91 -15.27 -38.50
CA LEU A 228 -13.80 -15.25 -37.35
C LEU A 228 -15.27 -15.45 -37.76
N LEU A 229 -15.69 -14.89 -38.89
CA LEU A 229 -17.03 -15.10 -39.45
C LEU A 229 -17.36 -16.58 -39.66
N LYS A 230 -16.40 -17.38 -40.15
CA LYS A 230 -16.62 -18.83 -40.33
C LYS A 230 -17.00 -19.53 -39.02
N ILE A 231 -16.55 -19.01 -37.89
CA ILE A 231 -16.77 -19.58 -36.56
C ILE A 231 -18.07 -19.05 -35.94
N VAL A 232 -18.32 -17.74 -36.04
CA VAL A 232 -19.43 -17.10 -35.32
C VAL A 232 -20.74 -17.02 -36.10
N HIS A 233 -20.74 -17.33 -37.40
CA HIS A 233 -21.97 -17.27 -38.20
C HIS A 233 -23.03 -18.26 -37.67
N PRO A 234 -24.31 -17.84 -37.52
CA PRO A 234 -25.37 -18.72 -37.03
C PRO A 234 -25.50 -20.03 -37.81
N ASP A 235 -25.31 -19.98 -39.13
CA ASP A 235 -25.37 -21.16 -40.01
C ASP A 235 -24.27 -22.20 -39.74
N ASN A 236 -23.16 -21.80 -39.10
CA ASN A 236 -22.06 -22.69 -38.71
C ASN A 236 -22.12 -23.09 -37.23
N GLY A 237 -23.25 -22.86 -36.54
CA GLY A 237 -23.44 -23.19 -35.13
C GLY A 237 -23.02 -22.08 -34.15
N GLY A 238 -22.72 -20.88 -34.64
CA GLY A 238 -22.45 -19.70 -33.81
C GLY A 238 -23.70 -19.01 -33.27
N SER A 239 -23.53 -18.01 -32.38
CA SER A 239 -24.66 -17.21 -31.88
C SER A 239 -24.85 -15.92 -32.69
N GLY A 240 -26.10 -15.54 -32.93
CA GLY A 240 -26.43 -14.27 -33.62
C GLY A 240 -25.88 -13.04 -32.91
N GLU A 241 -25.79 -13.07 -31.57
CA GLU A 241 -25.18 -12.02 -30.77
C GLU A 241 -23.68 -11.87 -31.07
N SER A 242 -22.95 -12.99 -31.18
CA SER A 242 -21.51 -12.98 -31.50
C SER A 242 -21.27 -12.44 -32.90
N PHE A 243 -22.13 -12.79 -33.86
CA PHE A 243 -22.07 -12.29 -35.23
C PHE A 243 -22.28 -10.77 -35.30
N ILE A 244 -23.30 -10.24 -34.62
CA ILE A 244 -23.56 -8.79 -34.58
C ILE A 244 -22.39 -8.05 -33.91
N SER A 245 -21.88 -8.58 -32.81
CA SER A 245 -20.74 -8.01 -32.08
C SER A 245 -19.46 -7.97 -32.93
N LEU A 246 -19.15 -9.05 -33.64
CA LEU A 246 -18.00 -9.11 -34.55
C LEU A 246 -18.13 -8.10 -35.70
N LYS A 247 -19.31 -8.03 -36.33
CA LYS A 247 -19.56 -7.06 -37.41
C LYS A 247 -19.39 -5.62 -36.94
N LYS A 248 -19.93 -5.29 -35.77
CA LYS A 248 -19.78 -3.95 -35.17
C LYS A 248 -18.31 -3.62 -34.89
N SER A 249 -17.55 -4.57 -34.33
CA SER A 249 -16.13 -4.40 -34.05
C SER A 249 -15.33 -4.16 -35.34
N TYR A 250 -15.65 -4.88 -36.43
CA TYR A 250 -15.00 -4.70 -37.72
C TYR A 250 -15.28 -3.31 -38.33
N GLU A 251 -16.53 -2.85 -38.30
CA GLU A 251 -16.90 -1.51 -38.76
C GLU A 251 -16.25 -0.39 -37.93
N GLU A 252 -16.05 -0.61 -36.62
CA GLU A 252 -15.32 0.30 -35.74
C GLU A 252 -13.82 0.31 -36.02
N CYS A 253 -13.23 -0.84 -36.37
CA CYS A 253 -11.83 -0.91 -36.81
C CYS A 253 -11.61 -0.14 -38.10
N LEU A 254 -12.49 -0.27 -39.10
CA LEU A 254 -12.39 0.41 -40.39
C LEU A 254 -12.40 1.94 -40.31
N LYS A 255 -12.90 2.52 -39.21
CA LYS A 255 -12.88 3.97 -38.99
C LYS A 255 -11.55 4.48 -38.42
N GLN A 256 -10.68 3.57 -37.99
CA GLN A 256 -9.46 3.87 -37.24
C GLN A 256 -8.17 3.47 -38.00
N ILE A 257 -8.31 2.82 -39.16
CA ILE A 257 -7.24 2.51 -40.12
C ILE A 257 -7.49 3.25 -41.43
#